data_AF-I3UDI5-F1
#
_entry.id   AF-I3UDI5-F1
#
_cell.length_a   1.000
_cell.length_b   1.000
_cell.length_c   1.000
_cell.angle_alpha   90.00
_cell.angle_beta   90.00
_cell.angle_gamma   90.00
#
_symmetry.space_group_name_H-M   'P 1'
#
loop_
_entity.id
_entity.type
_entity.pdbx_description
1 polymer ?
#
loop_
_entity_poly.entity_id
_entity_poly.type
_entity_poly.pdbx_seq_one_letter_code
_entity_poly.pdbx_strand_id
1 'polypeptide(L)'
;MIYMRGQKEDYDGWRDAGNAGWGWDDVLPLFKKFEHHYAGDTAFHGGRGELRVEQQRLRWDILDAFRRAAEQAGIPQIEDFNCGDNEGSSYFQVTQKKGVRFSASTAFLRPIKERSNLTVITNAMIDRVNFADRTAQACAFAITITFSTLMRVVKSF
;
A
#
# COMPACT_ATOMS: atom_id res chain seq x y z
N MET A 1 -6.63 -6.25 -2.78
CA MET A 1 -6.22 -5.16 -1.86
C MET A 1 -5.66 -5.76 -0.59
N ILE A 2 -4.88 -6.84 -0.73
CA ILE A 2 -4.27 -7.53 0.41
C ILE A 2 -3.20 -6.59 0.97
N TYR A 3 -3.16 -6.47 2.29
CA TYR A 3 -2.07 -5.84 3.00
C TYR A 3 -1.17 -6.94 3.55
N MET A 4 0.08 -6.94 3.09
CA MET A 4 1.10 -7.91 3.49
C MET A 4 2.46 -7.20 3.47
N ARG A 5 3.24 -7.38 4.54
CA ARG A 5 4.57 -6.78 4.68
C ARG A 5 5.70 -7.65 4.14
N GLY A 6 5.50 -8.95 3.92
CA GLY A 6 6.61 -9.89 3.67
C GLY A 6 7.18 -10.43 4.98
N GLN A 7 8.29 -11.14 4.92
CA GLN A 7 8.97 -11.75 6.08
C GLN A 7 10.19 -10.93 6.50
N LYS A 8 10.62 -11.07 7.75
CA LYS A 8 11.81 -10.37 8.30
C LYS A 8 13.05 -10.65 7.45
N GLU A 9 13.20 -11.86 6.95
CA GLU A 9 14.33 -12.32 6.16
C GLU A 9 14.42 -11.61 4.79
N ASP A 10 13.29 -11.16 4.22
CA ASP A 10 13.30 -10.37 2.98
C ASP A 10 14.08 -9.05 3.19
N TYR A 11 13.81 -8.39 4.32
CA TYR A 11 14.41 -7.10 4.69
C TYR A 11 15.84 -7.26 5.20
N ASP A 12 16.05 -8.25 6.07
CA ASP A 12 17.38 -8.56 6.57
C ASP A 12 18.31 -8.98 5.42
N GLY A 13 17.80 -9.72 4.43
CA GLY A 13 18.53 -10.02 3.20
C GLY A 13 18.91 -8.78 2.39
N TRP A 14 18.04 -7.76 2.31
CA TRP A 14 18.39 -6.48 1.66
C TRP A 14 19.48 -5.74 2.42
N ARG A 15 19.41 -5.70 3.75
CA ARG A 15 20.46 -5.11 4.59
C ARG A 15 21.79 -5.80 4.34
N ASP A 16 21.80 -7.13 4.37
CA ASP A 16 23.01 -7.94 4.23
C ASP A 16 23.59 -7.87 2.81
N ALA A 17 22.77 -7.53 1.80
CA ALA A 17 23.20 -7.19 0.45
C ALA A 17 23.83 -5.78 0.31
N GLY A 18 24.09 -5.09 1.42
CA GLY A 18 24.76 -3.79 1.47
C GLY A 18 23.83 -2.58 1.61
N ASN A 19 22.53 -2.79 1.82
CA ASN A 19 21.56 -1.70 2.00
C ASN A 19 21.35 -1.40 3.49
N ALA A 20 22.34 -0.78 4.14
CA ALA A 20 22.24 -0.44 5.55
C ALA A 20 20.96 0.38 5.86
N GLY A 21 20.27 0.04 6.96
CA GLY A 21 19.00 0.65 7.35
C GLY A 21 17.75 0.04 6.70
N TRP A 22 17.89 -1.08 5.97
CA TRP A 22 16.76 -1.82 5.38
C TRP A 22 16.42 -3.12 6.11
N GLY A 23 17.01 -3.38 7.28
CA GLY A 23 16.65 -4.56 8.08
C GLY A 23 15.23 -4.45 8.63
N TRP A 24 14.65 -5.58 9.03
CA TRP A 24 13.26 -5.59 9.55
C TRP A 24 13.06 -4.61 10.69
N ASP A 25 14.02 -4.54 11.61
CA ASP A 25 13.95 -3.68 12.80
C ASP A 25 14.07 -2.19 12.43
N ASP A 26 14.68 -1.87 11.28
CA ASP A 26 14.77 -0.51 10.74
C ASP A 26 13.45 -0.08 10.07
N VAL A 27 12.81 -0.99 9.33
CA VAL A 27 11.59 -0.69 8.55
C VAL A 27 10.30 -0.84 9.34
N LEU A 28 10.26 -1.67 10.39
CA LEU A 28 9.07 -1.87 11.22
C LEU A 28 8.51 -0.55 11.80
N PRO A 29 9.33 0.37 12.34
CA PRO A 29 8.86 1.69 12.75
C PRO A 29 8.22 2.50 11.60
N LEU A 30 8.70 2.34 10.37
CA LEU A 30 8.13 3.01 9.19
C LEU A 30 6.77 2.43 8.83
N PHE A 31 6.62 1.10 8.86
CA PHE A 31 5.32 0.44 8.69
C PHE A 31 4.31 0.97 9.70
N LYS A 32 4.68 0.97 10.98
CA LYS A 32 3.82 1.49 12.05
C LYS A 32 3.49 2.97 11.87
N LYS A 33 4.39 3.78 11.33
CA LYS A 33 4.18 5.21 11.16
C LYS A 33 3.03 5.54 10.21
N PHE A 34 2.97 4.88 9.06
CA PHE A 34 1.97 5.21 8.04
C PHE A 34 0.67 4.40 8.17
N GLU A 35 0.68 3.35 8.98
CA GLU A 35 -0.45 2.46 9.17
C GLU A 35 -1.48 3.02 10.17
N HIS A 36 -2.75 2.83 9.82
CA HIS A 36 -3.91 2.99 10.69
C HIS A 36 -4.63 1.65 10.79
N HIS A 37 -4.04 0.77 11.58
CA HIS A 37 -4.49 -0.59 11.79
C HIS A 37 -5.75 -0.61 12.66
N TYR A 38 -6.70 -1.49 12.33
CA TYR A 38 -7.96 -1.63 13.07
C TYR A 38 -7.75 -2.01 14.55
N ALA A 39 -6.65 -2.71 14.87
CA ALA A 39 -6.30 -3.11 16.24
C ALA A 39 -5.61 -1.99 17.05
N GLY A 40 -5.38 -0.82 16.45
CA GLY A 40 -4.65 0.28 17.10
C GLY A 40 -3.15 0.05 17.15
N ASP A 41 -2.50 0.69 18.13
CA ASP A 41 -1.05 0.55 18.35
C ASP A 41 -0.76 -0.79 19.04
N THR A 42 0.12 -1.59 18.44
CA THR A 42 0.62 -2.83 19.03
C THR A 42 2.15 -2.89 18.94
N ALA A 43 2.76 -4.03 19.31
CA ALA A 43 4.17 -4.25 19.07
C ALA A 43 4.52 -4.08 17.58
N PHE A 44 3.67 -4.59 16.67
CA PHE A 44 3.92 -4.63 15.23
C PHE A 44 3.11 -3.62 14.41
N HIS A 45 2.03 -3.06 14.94
CA HIS A 45 1.11 -2.20 14.17
C HIS A 45 1.03 -0.79 14.72
N GLY A 46 0.76 0.17 13.82
CA GLY A 46 0.40 1.53 14.18
C GLY A 46 -1.09 1.79 13.99
N GLY A 47 -1.68 2.55 14.90
CA GLY A 47 -3.12 2.88 14.90
C GLY A 47 -3.43 4.31 14.46
N ARG A 48 -2.43 5.10 14.06
CA ARG A 48 -2.56 6.57 13.90
C ARG A 48 -2.19 7.12 12.53
N GLY A 49 -1.62 6.31 11.65
CA GLY A 49 -1.23 6.74 10.31
C GLY A 49 -2.41 7.03 9.38
N GLU A 50 -2.10 7.21 8.11
CA GLU A 50 -3.06 7.58 7.09
C GLU A 50 -3.65 6.36 6.38
N LEU A 51 -2.87 5.29 6.20
CA LEU A 51 -3.28 4.11 5.45
C LEU A 51 -4.16 3.19 6.30
N ARG A 52 -5.44 3.09 5.94
CA ARG A 52 -6.36 2.17 6.60
C ARG A 52 -6.02 0.71 6.31
N VAL A 53 -5.85 -0.06 7.37
CA VAL A 53 -5.71 -1.52 7.33
C VAL A 53 -6.79 -2.13 8.21
N GLU A 54 -7.65 -2.93 7.60
CA GLU A 54 -8.86 -3.49 8.21
C GLU A 54 -8.92 -5.00 8.03
N GLN A 55 -9.73 -5.66 8.85
CA GLN A 55 -10.14 -7.04 8.59
C GLN A 55 -11.10 -7.10 7.40
N GLN A 56 -11.08 -8.23 6.69
CA GLN A 56 -12.10 -8.51 5.68
C GLN A 56 -13.48 -8.64 6.34
N ARG A 57 -14.50 -8.05 5.72
CA ARG A 57 -15.89 -8.12 6.20
C ARG A 57 -16.59 -9.41 5.81
N LEU A 58 -16.17 -10.00 4.71
CA LEU A 58 -16.76 -11.20 4.14
C LEU A 58 -15.97 -12.41 4.66
N ARG A 59 -16.65 -13.36 5.28
CA ARG A 59 -16.08 -14.63 5.73
C ARG A 59 -16.89 -15.76 5.11
N TRP A 60 -16.19 -16.75 4.57
CA TRP A 60 -16.80 -17.92 3.96
C TRP A 60 -16.35 -19.17 4.71
N ASP A 61 -17.28 -20.07 5.01
CA ASP A 61 -17.01 -21.30 5.78
C ASP A 61 -15.93 -22.18 5.13
N ILE A 62 -15.79 -22.11 3.80
CA ILE A 62 -14.74 -22.82 3.07
C ILE A 62 -13.33 -22.36 3.47
N LEU A 63 -13.15 -21.09 3.82
CA LEU A 63 -11.86 -20.56 4.28
C LEU A 63 -11.51 -21.14 5.66
N ASP A 64 -12.49 -21.25 6.56
CA ASP A 64 -12.29 -21.89 7.86
C ASP A 64 -12.05 -23.40 7.74
N ALA A 65 -12.73 -24.08 6.81
CA ALA A 65 -12.47 -25.48 6.49
C ALA A 65 -11.05 -25.68 5.96
N PHE A 66 -10.58 -24.79 5.07
CA PHE A 66 -9.22 -24.83 4.54
C PHE A 66 -8.17 -24.61 5.63
N ARG A 67 -8.35 -23.61 6.51
CA ARG A 67 -7.43 -23.34 7.63
C ARG A 67 -7.29 -24.56 8.56
N ARG A 68 -8.40 -25.22 8.88
CA ARG A 68 -8.40 -26.45 9.68
C ARG A 68 -7.68 -27.61 8.98
N ALA A 69 -7.87 -27.77 7.68
CA ALA A 69 -7.15 -28.79 6.91
C ALA A 69 -5.64 -28.50 6.83
N ALA A 70 -5.24 -27.22 6.71
CA ALA A 70 -3.84 -26.81 6.73
C ALA A 70 -3.18 -27.14 8.08
N GLU A 71 -3.88 -26.90 9.19
CA GLU A 71 -3.42 -27.27 10.53
C GLU A 71 -3.24 -28.78 10.69
N GLN A 72 -4.15 -29.59 10.17
CA GLN A 72 -4.00 -31.05 10.13
C GLN A 72 -2.78 -31.51 9.31
N ALA A 73 -2.37 -30.71 8.33
CA ALA A 73 -1.16 -30.93 7.53
C ALA A 73 0.11 -30.32 8.15
N GLY A 74 0.03 -29.76 9.37
CA GLY A 74 1.17 -29.19 10.09
C GLY A 74 1.41 -27.69 9.86
N ILE A 75 0.51 -26.99 9.15
CA ILE A 75 0.61 -25.54 8.94
C ILE A 75 -0.24 -24.82 10.00
N PRO A 76 0.37 -24.14 10.98
CA PRO A 76 -0.36 -23.60 12.12
C PRO A 76 -1.36 -22.50 11.72
N GLN A 77 -2.47 -22.39 12.44
CA GLN A 77 -3.34 -21.23 12.32
C GLN A 77 -2.72 -20.07 13.09
N ILE A 78 -2.46 -18.96 12.39
CA ILE A 78 -1.93 -17.73 13.00
C ILE A 78 -2.95 -16.60 12.84
N GLU A 79 -2.82 -15.56 13.67
CA GLU A 79 -3.73 -14.41 13.63
C GLU A 79 -3.28 -13.34 12.63
N ASP A 80 -1.96 -13.17 12.45
CA ASP A 80 -1.42 -12.07 11.66
C ASP A 80 -0.16 -12.47 10.89
N PHE A 81 -0.13 -12.15 9.59
CA PHE A 81 1.03 -12.35 8.71
C PHE A 81 2.02 -11.18 8.78
N ASN A 82 1.72 -10.08 9.47
CA ASN A 82 2.48 -8.84 9.35
C ASN A 82 3.43 -8.58 10.54
N CYS A 83 3.73 -9.65 11.29
CA CYS A 83 4.60 -9.62 12.47
C CYS A 83 6.08 -9.92 12.17
N GLY A 84 6.41 -10.19 10.90
CA GLY A 84 7.77 -10.52 10.45
C GLY A 84 8.02 -12.02 10.28
N ASP A 85 7.14 -12.84 10.85
CA ASP A 85 7.02 -14.25 10.50
C ASP A 85 5.61 -14.49 9.95
N ASN A 86 5.55 -15.17 8.80
CA ASN A 86 4.34 -15.38 8.02
C ASN A 86 4.02 -16.88 7.92
N GLU A 87 4.79 -17.74 8.61
CA GLU A 87 4.58 -19.19 8.61
C GLU A 87 3.24 -19.53 9.27
N GLY A 88 2.30 -20.03 8.47
CA GLY A 88 1.00 -20.47 8.93
C GLY A 88 -0.14 -20.06 8.01
N SER A 89 -1.35 -20.08 8.55
CA SER A 89 -2.57 -19.73 7.86
C SER A 89 -3.40 -18.72 8.64
N SER A 90 -3.62 -17.55 8.04
CA SER A 90 -4.46 -16.47 8.54
C SER A 90 -5.36 -15.90 7.44
N TYR A 91 -6.36 -15.12 7.84
CA TYR A 91 -7.09 -14.23 6.95
C TYR A 91 -6.24 -13.02 6.59
N PHE A 92 -6.19 -12.66 5.31
CA PHE A 92 -5.48 -11.45 4.90
C PHE A 92 -6.19 -10.19 5.38
N GLN A 93 -5.42 -9.26 5.92
CA GLN A 93 -5.86 -7.88 6.13
C GLN A 93 -5.94 -7.14 4.80
N VAL A 94 -6.71 -6.05 4.76
CA VAL A 94 -6.98 -5.30 3.53
C VAL A 94 -6.86 -3.80 3.68
N THR A 95 -6.39 -3.15 2.61
CA THR A 95 -6.40 -1.68 2.47
C THR A 95 -7.76 -1.18 2.02
N GLN A 96 -8.71 -1.13 2.97
CA GLN A 96 -10.08 -0.72 2.74
C GLN A 96 -10.57 0.21 3.86
N LYS A 97 -11.63 0.96 3.58
CA LYS A 97 -12.40 1.68 4.61
C LYS A 97 -13.87 1.59 4.25
N LYS A 98 -14.69 1.09 5.19
CA LYS A 98 -16.13 0.85 4.98
C LYS A 98 -16.45 -0.01 3.73
N GLY A 99 -15.61 -1.00 3.43
CA GLY A 99 -15.80 -1.92 2.29
C GLY A 99 -15.39 -1.35 0.93
N VAL A 100 -14.85 -0.13 0.88
CA VAL A 100 -14.34 0.49 -0.36
C VAL A 100 -12.81 0.51 -0.33
N ARG A 101 -12.20 0.36 -1.52
CA ARG A 101 -10.76 0.48 -1.71
C ARG A 101 -10.20 1.74 -1.09
N PHE A 102 -9.15 1.60 -0.30
CA PHE A 102 -8.41 2.70 0.29
C PHE A 102 -7.00 2.78 -0.33
N SER A 103 -6.86 3.55 -1.41
CA SER A 103 -5.60 3.66 -2.15
C SER A 103 -4.61 4.62 -1.49
N ALA A 104 -3.33 4.53 -1.89
CA ALA A 104 -2.29 5.47 -1.46
C ALA A 104 -2.64 6.94 -1.80
N SER A 105 -3.26 7.20 -2.95
CA SER A 105 -3.75 8.55 -3.29
C SER A 105 -4.79 9.03 -2.27
N THR A 106 -5.75 8.17 -1.89
CA THR A 106 -6.75 8.53 -0.88
C THR A 106 -6.14 8.73 0.51
N ALA A 107 -5.15 7.91 0.89
CA ALA A 107 -4.50 7.99 2.19
C ALA A 107 -3.59 9.24 2.30
N PHE A 108 -2.68 9.44 1.35
CA PHE A 108 -1.57 10.38 1.51
C PHE A 108 -1.67 11.63 0.65
N LEU A 109 -2.28 11.55 -0.55
CA LEU A 109 -2.27 12.66 -1.50
C LEU A 109 -3.51 13.55 -1.39
N ARG A 110 -4.71 12.94 -1.47
CA ARG A 110 -5.98 13.68 -1.46
C ARG A 110 -6.16 14.59 -0.24
N PRO A 111 -5.75 14.21 0.99
CA PRO A 111 -5.91 15.07 2.15
C PRO A 111 -5.07 16.35 2.11
N ILE A 112 -3.98 16.37 1.33
CA ILE A 112 -3.00 17.46 1.31
C ILE A 112 -2.90 18.16 -0.04
N LYS A 113 -3.75 17.81 -1.01
CA LYS A 113 -3.67 18.28 -2.41
C LYS A 113 -3.81 19.79 -2.59
N GLU A 114 -4.35 20.49 -1.59
CA GLU A 114 -4.57 21.94 -1.60
C GLU A 114 -3.37 22.73 -1.03
N ARG A 115 -2.30 22.06 -0.57
CA ARG A 115 -1.10 22.75 -0.08
C ARG A 115 -0.41 23.50 -1.22
N SER A 116 -0.09 24.78 -1.01
CA SER A 116 0.49 25.65 -2.03
C SER A 116 1.85 25.19 -2.56
N ASN A 117 2.58 24.38 -1.79
CA ASN A 117 3.87 23.81 -2.17
C ASN A 117 3.76 22.43 -2.84
N LEU A 118 2.55 21.97 -3.19
CA LEU A 118 2.31 20.71 -3.88
C LEU A 118 1.53 20.96 -5.18
N THR A 119 2.07 20.47 -6.30
CA THR A 119 1.39 20.50 -7.59
C THR A 119 1.19 19.07 -8.08
N VAL A 120 -0.06 18.71 -8.40
CA VAL A 120 -0.41 17.39 -8.93
C VAL A 120 -0.78 17.54 -10.40
N ILE A 121 0.02 16.96 -11.28
CA ILE A 121 -0.24 16.91 -12.72
C ILE A 121 -0.64 15.47 -13.06
N THR A 122 -1.87 15.28 -13.54
CA THR A 122 -2.36 13.97 -13.99
C THR A 122 -2.23 13.83 -15.50
N ASN A 123 -2.33 12.59 -16.00
CA ASN A 123 -2.15 12.27 -17.42
C ASN A 123 -0.80 12.74 -18.00
N ALA A 124 0.22 12.80 -17.16
CA ALA A 124 1.57 13.20 -17.53
C ALA A 124 2.51 11.99 -17.47
N MET A 125 3.02 11.54 -18.62
CA MET A 125 4.04 10.48 -18.70
C MET A 125 5.41 11.11 -18.79
N ILE A 126 6.32 10.77 -17.87
CA ILE A 126 7.72 11.19 -17.95
C ILE A 126 8.38 10.52 -19.16
N ASP A 127 9.02 11.33 -20.00
CA ASP A 127 9.75 10.89 -21.19
C ASP A 127 11.25 10.79 -20.93
N ARG A 128 11.84 11.83 -20.33
CA ARG A 128 13.28 11.90 -20.09
C ARG A 128 13.63 12.65 -18.82
N VAL A 129 14.72 12.26 -18.17
CA VAL A 129 15.39 13.03 -17.14
C VAL A 129 16.59 13.76 -17.77
N ASN A 130 16.66 15.08 -17.60
CA ASN A 130 17.73 15.92 -18.12
C ASN A 130 18.82 16.08 -17.04
N PHE A 131 20.07 15.85 -17.44
CA PHE A 131 21.24 15.93 -16.57
C PHE A 131 22.16 17.07 -16.98
N ALA A 132 22.81 17.67 -15.98
CA ALA A 132 24.03 18.43 -16.14
C ALA A 132 25.14 17.65 -15.40
N ASP A 133 26.14 17.18 -16.14
CA ASP A 133 27.15 16.23 -15.67
C ASP A 133 26.52 14.99 -15.01
N ARG A 134 26.72 14.84 -13.70
CA ARG A 134 26.21 13.71 -12.89
C ARG A 134 24.98 14.08 -12.06
N THR A 135 24.36 15.23 -12.33
CA THR A 135 23.25 15.77 -11.53
C THR A 135 21.97 15.88 -12.36
N ALA A 136 20.89 15.26 -11.90
CA ALA A 136 19.56 15.42 -12.49
C ALA A 136 19.01 16.82 -12.18
N GLN A 137 18.59 17.55 -13.21
CA GLN A 137 18.14 18.95 -13.08
C GLN A 137 16.66 19.14 -13.39
N ALA A 138 16.12 18.36 -14.33
CA ALA A 138 14.73 18.47 -14.77
C ALA A 138 14.23 17.14 -15.35
N CYS A 139 12.92 17.02 -15.58
CA CYS A 139 12.34 15.98 -16.41
C CYS A 139 11.45 16.59 -17.49
N ALA A 140 11.45 15.97 -18.67
CA ALA A 140 10.48 16.24 -19.73
C ALA A 140 9.34 15.22 -19.64
N PHE A 141 8.11 15.67 -19.84
CA PHE A 141 6.93 14.81 -19.81
C PHE A 141 5.91 15.25 -20.86
N ALA A 142 5.12 14.29 -21.32
CA ALA A 142 4.02 14.52 -22.25
C ALA A 142 2.68 14.46 -21.50
N ILE A 143 1.80 15.42 -21.76
CA ILE A 143 0.43 15.41 -21.24
C ILE A 143 -0.49 14.79 -22.29
N THR A 144 -1.15 13.69 -21.93
CA THR A 144 -2.22 13.13 -22.74
C THR A 144 -3.51 13.90 -22.46
N ILE A 145 -3.96 14.69 -23.44
CA ILE A 145 -5.26 15.35 -23.38
C ILE A 145 -6.30 14.37 -23.95
N THR A 146 -7.06 13.74 -23.05
CA THR A 146 -8.22 12.95 -23.47
C THR A 146 -9.38 13.90 -23.75
N PHE A 147 -9.70 14.14 -25.02
CA PHE A 147 -10.97 14.78 -25.38
C PHE A 147 -12.09 13.77 -25.09
N SER A 148 -12.71 13.84 -23.92
CA SER A 148 -13.98 13.18 -23.69
C SER A 148 -15.04 13.90 -24.50
N THR A 149 -15.41 13.33 -25.65
CA THR A 149 -16.55 13.78 -26.46
C THR A 149 -17.83 13.72 -25.63
N LEU A 150 -18.16 14.82 -24.96
CA LEU A 150 -19.52 15.11 -24.52
C LEU A 150 -20.09 16.07 -25.55
N MET A 151 -20.42 15.50 -26.72
CA MET A 151 -21.20 16.15 -27.76
C MET A 151 -22.62 16.35 -27.22
N ARG A 152 -22.81 17.41 -26.41
CA ARG A 152 -24.14 18.00 -26.21
C ARG A 152 -24.50 18.71 -27.51
N VAL A 153 -25.20 17.99 -28.39
CA VAL A 153 -26.03 18.61 -29.42
C VAL A 153 -27.12 19.39 -28.68
N VAL A 154 -26.88 20.68 -28.43
CA VAL A 154 -27.96 21.61 -28.14
C VAL A 154 -28.58 21.95 -29.50
N LYS A 155 -29.68 21.27 -29.82
CA LYS A 155 -30.62 21.76 -30.83
C LYS A 155 -31.17 23.09 -30.31
N SER A 156 -30.96 24.16 -31.05
CA SER A 156 -31.77 25.36 -30.96
C SER A 156 -32.32 25.66 -32.36
N PHE A 157 -33.63 25.90 -32.37
CA PHE A 157 -34.44 26.31 -33.53
C PHE A 157 -33.94 27.61 -34.15
#